data_AF-A0AAV7TQ33-F1
#
_entry.id   AF-A0AAV7TQ33-F1
#
_cell.length_a   1.000
_cell.length_b   1.000
_cell.length_c   1.000
_cell.angle_alpha   90.00
_cell.angle_beta   90.00
_cell.angle_gamma   90.00
#
_symmetry.space_group_name_H-M   'P 1'
#
loop_
_entity.id
_entity.type
_entity.pdbx_description
1 polymer ?
#
loop_
_entity_poly.entity_id
_entity_poly.type
_entity_poly.pdbx_seq_one_letter_code
_entity_poly.pdbx_strand_id
1 'polypeptide(L)'
;MLTRSHPAQSRQAETAASTRGADQLGDVEAAGKAPVTKSFLTSLFDSLRVHLQELRRDISQEVRKLRSDITSLGERVSNIEDNEVSRGEEVKQLQQEILRLHEHQEQLQLMTEDLKNPSWRHNIRLRGVPQGAEGDNAREFVTALFNSLEPLFA
;
A
#
# COMPACT_ATOMS: atom_id res chain seq x y z
N MET A 1 9.50 -16.39 4.19
CA MET A 1 10.33 -16.95 3.09
C MET A 1 9.47 -17.06 1.85
N LEU A 2 9.79 -16.34 0.77
CA LEU A 2 9.43 -16.67 -0.61
C LEU A 2 10.57 -16.13 -1.50
N THR A 3 10.99 -16.92 -2.48
CA THR A 3 12.25 -16.72 -3.22
C THR A 3 12.04 -16.81 -4.73
N ARG A 4 12.80 -15.98 -5.48
CA ARG A 4 12.98 -16.01 -6.96
C ARG A 4 11.68 -15.69 -7.75
N SER A 5 11.74 -15.25 -9.02
CA SER A 5 12.81 -15.34 -10.02
C SER A 5 12.85 -14.13 -10.98
N HIS A 6 14.01 -13.87 -11.58
CA HIS A 6 14.12 -13.13 -12.85
C HIS A 6 13.67 -14.02 -14.02
N PRO A 7 13.15 -13.42 -15.11
CA PRO A 7 13.35 -13.93 -16.46
C PRO A 7 14.28 -13.01 -17.26
N ALA A 8 15.35 -13.59 -17.81
CA ALA A 8 16.14 -13.01 -18.90
C ALA A 8 16.02 -13.94 -20.11
N GLN A 9 15.61 -13.41 -21.27
CA GLN A 9 15.77 -13.94 -22.64
C GLN A 9 15.12 -12.92 -23.60
N SER A 10 15.75 -12.38 -24.65
CA SER A 10 16.42 -12.98 -25.83
C SER A 10 15.51 -13.00 -27.08
N ARG A 11 15.80 -12.10 -28.03
CA ARG A 11 15.50 -12.09 -29.48
C ARG A 11 16.45 -11.02 -30.06
N GLN A 12 17.61 -11.31 -30.65
CA GLN A 12 17.90 -12.17 -31.80
C GLN A 12 17.01 -11.88 -33.01
N ALA A 13 17.60 -11.17 -33.97
CA ALA A 13 17.23 -11.14 -35.37
C ALA A 13 18.52 -11.34 -36.20
N GLU A 14 18.67 -12.54 -36.75
CA GLU A 14 19.40 -12.85 -37.99
C GLU A 14 18.82 -12.02 -39.18
N THR A 15 19.35 -11.88 -40.40
CA THR A 15 20.45 -12.43 -41.24
C THR A 15 20.75 -11.36 -42.34
N ALA A 16 21.76 -11.36 -43.23
CA ALA A 16 23.00 -12.12 -43.48
C ALA A 16 23.85 -11.35 -44.55
N ALA A 17 24.95 -11.96 -45.02
CA ALA A 17 25.78 -11.59 -46.19
C ALA A 17 26.60 -10.30 -46.06
N SER A 18 27.93 -10.33 -46.19
CA SER A 18 28.65 -10.93 -47.33
C SER A 18 30.04 -11.44 -46.95
N THR A 19 30.37 -12.65 -47.39
CA THR A 19 31.70 -13.27 -47.25
C THR A 19 32.52 -13.06 -48.52
N ARG A 20 33.70 -12.42 -48.42
CA ARG A 20 34.88 -12.65 -49.28
C ARG A 20 36.06 -11.76 -48.85
N GLY A 21 37.28 -12.28 -48.98
CA GLY A 21 38.51 -11.49 -48.80
C GLY A 21 39.27 -11.76 -47.50
N ALA A 22 39.63 -13.02 -47.24
CA ALA A 22 40.90 -13.27 -46.57
C ALA A 22 42.04 -12.99 -47.57
N ASP A 23 43.24 -12.75 -47.03
CA ASP A 23 44.52 -12.63 -47.72
C ASP A 23 44.84 -11.27 -48.38
N GLN A 24 45.31 -10.35 -47.52
CA GLN A 24 46.40 -9.45 -47.90
C GLN A 24 47.20 -9.05 -46.64
N LEU A 25 48.15 -9.91 -46.26
CA LEU A 25 49.29 -9.51 -45.43
C LEU A 25 50.23 -8.62 -46.27
N GLY A 26 49.74 -7.43 -46.59
CA GLY A 26 50.46 -6.39 -47.31
C GLY A 26 51.21 -5.50 -46.32
N ASP A 27 52.48 -5.82 -46.14
CA ASP A 27 53.59 -4.91 -45.87
C ASP A 27 53.25 -3.51 -45.32
N VAL A 28 53.39 -3.35 -44.00
CA VAL A 28 53.50 -2.04 -43.34
C VAL A 28 54.82 -1.97 -42.56
N GLU A 29 55.88 -2.58 -43.09
CA GLU A 29 57.22 -2.06 -42.77
C GLU A 29 57.45 -0.75 -43.53
N ALA A 30 58.28 0.13 -42.96
CA ALA A 30 58.61 1.45 -43.50
C ALA A 30 57.44 2.47 -43.62
N ALA A 31 56.49 2.47 -42.66
CA ALA A 31 55.91 3.75 -42.21
C ALA A 31 57.04 4.60 -41.56
N GLY A 32 57.82 5.27 -42.40
CA GLY A 32 59.02 6.00 -42.00
C GLY A 32 58.73 7.05 -40.92
N LYS A 33 59.78 7.42 -40.16
CA LYS A 33 59.74 8.49 -39.15
C LYS A 33 59.45 9.85 -39.81
N ALA A 34 58.19 10.09 -40.17
CA ALA A 34 57.71 11.40 -40.54
C ALA A 34 58.00 12.34 -39.35
N PRO A 35 58.70 13.46 -39.56
CA PRO A 35 58.99 14.39 -38.48
C PRO A 35 57.66 14.90 -37.93
N VAL A 36 57.39 14.61 -36.66
CA VAL A 36 56.17 15.02 -35.96
C VAL A 36 56.01 16.53 -36.15
N THR A 37 55.13 16.90 -37.07
CA THR A 37 55.11 18.27 -37.58
C THR A 37 54.39 19.13 -36.55
N LYS A 38 54.88 20.35 -36.33
CA LYS A 38 54.31 21.26 -35.32
C LYS A 38 52.78 21.44 -35.48
N SER A 39 52.30 21.43 -36.72
CA SER A 39 50.88 21.45 -37.10
C SER A 39 50.07 20.26 -36.59
N PHE A 40 50.61 19.04 -36.63
CA PHE A 40 49.95 17.83 -36.12
C PHE A 40 49.82 17.87 -34.60
N LEU A 41 50.87 18.30 -33.90
CA LEU A 41 50.82 18.49 -32.45
C LEU A 41 49.81 19.57 -32.06
N THR A 42 49.77 20.71 -32.76
CA THR A 42 48.75 21.74 -32.49
C THR A 42 47.34 21.21 -32.72
N SER A 43 47.06 20.50 -33.83
CA SER A 43 45.72 19.93 -34.05
C SER A 43 45.31 18.90 -33.00
N LEU A 44 46.26 18.11 -32.49
CA LEU A 44 46.00 17.14 -31.43
C LEU A 44 45.75 17.83 -30.08
N PHE A 45 46.52 18.86 -29.75
CA PHE A 45 46.29 19.69 -28.55
C PHE A 45 44.95 20.44 -28.61
N ASP A 46 44.57 20.98 -29.77
CA ASP A 46 43.29 21.65 -29.97
C ASP A 46 42.12 20.65 -29.86
N SER A 47 42.22 19.48 -30.48
CA SER A 47 41.23 18.41 -30.35
C SER A 47 41.07 17.93 -28.90
N LEU A 48 42.18 17.75 -28.18
CA LEU A 48 42.17 17.35 -26.76
C LEU A 48 41.58 18.45 -25.89
N ARG A 49 41.88 19.73 -26.17
CA ARG A 49 41.30 20.89 -25.50
C ARG A 49 39.79 20.97 -25.68
N VAL A 50 39.29 20.73 -26.89
CA VAL A 50 37.83 20.66 -27.18
C VAL A 50 37.20 19.52 -26.39
N HIS A 51 37.76 18.31 -26.44
CA HIS A 51 37.24 17.15 -25.70
C HIS A 51 37.22 17.38 -24.17
N LEU A 52 38.25 18.01 -23.61
CA LEU A 52 38.26 18.40 -22.19
C LEU A 52 37.22 19.47 -21.84
N GLN A 53 36.95 20.41 -22.75
CA GLN A 53 35.89 21.41 -22.56
C GLN A 53 34.50 20.77 -22.62
N GLU A 54 34.29 19.81 -23.52
CA GLU A 54 33.05 19.04 -23.66
C GLU A 54 32.80 18.16 -22.43
N LEU A 55 33.76 17.32 -22.04
CA LEU A 55 33.71 16.53 -20.80
C LEU A 55 33.44 17.39 -19.56
N ARG A 56 34.12 18.54 -19.43
CA ARG A 56 33.86 19.49 -18.33
C ARG A 56 32.44 20.02 -18.36
N ARG A 57 31.91 20.34 -19.54
CA ARG A 57 30.55 20.86 -19.71
C ARG A 57 29.53 19.79 -19.32
N ASP A 58 29.71 18.56 -19.77
CA ASP A 58 28.76 17.48 -19.55
C ASP A 58 28.79 17.02 -18.09
N ILE A 59 29.96 16.89 -17.46
CA ILE A 59 30.07 16.72 -15.99
C ILE A 59 29.35 17.85 -15.24
N SER A 60 29.51 19.10 -15.68
CA SER A 60 28.82 20.24 -15.07
C SER A 60 27.29 20.20 -15.27
N GLN A 61 26.80 19.55 -16.33
CA GLN A 61 25.37 19.35 -16.57
C GLN A 61 24.82 18.22 -15.69
N GLU A 62 25.48 17.06 -15.64
CA GLU A 62 25.06 15.93 -14.80
C GLU A 62 25.10 16.28 -13.31
N VAL A 63 26.11 17.00 -12.83
CA VAL A 63 26.13 17.51 -11.44
C VAL A 63 24.95 18.45 -11.14
N ARG A 64 24.49 19.24 -12.12
CA ARG A 64 23.29 20.09 -11.95
C ARG A 64 22.01 19.26 -11.93
N LYS A 65 21.89 18.25 -12.78
CA LYS A 65 20.74 17.31 -12.77
C LYS A 65 20.67 16.57 -11.44
N LEU A 66 21.76 15.92 -11.02
CA LEU A 66 21.85 15.24 -9.72
C LEU A 66 21.50 16.17 -8.54
N ARG A 67 21.96 17.42 -8.56
CA ARG A 67 21.56 18.40 -7.53
C ARG A 67 20.05 18.69 -7.56
N SER A 68 19.46 18.85 -8.74
CA SER A 68 18.01 19.04 -8.91
C SER A 68 17.22 17.83 -8.43
N ASP A 69 17.67 16.62 -8.76
CA ASP A 69 17.03 15.36 -8.37
C ASP A 69 17.10 15.15 -6.86
N ILE A 70 18.24 15.47 -6.23
CA ILE A 70 18.41 15.45 -4.76
C ILE A 70 17.48 16.45 -4.08
N THR A 71 17.36 17.68 -4.60
CA THR A 71 16.42 18.68 -4.06
C THR A 71 14.96 18.21 -4.18
N SER A 72 14.56 17.73 -5.36
CA SER A 72 13.20 17.20 -5.58
C SER A 72 12.91 15.96 -4.71
N LEU A 73 13.89 15.09 -4.51
CA LEU A 73 13.76 13.96 -3.59
C LEU A 73 13.60 14.42 -2.14
N GLY A 74 14.37 15.43 -1.70
CA GLY A 74 14.24 16.01 -0.36
C GLY A 74 12.86 16.61 -0.11
N GLU A 75 12.33 17.38 -1.06
CA GLU A 75 10.96 17.92 -1.00
C GLU A 75 9.91 16.80 -0.93
N ARG A 76 10.07 15.74 -1.74
CA ARG A 76 9.16 14.58 -1.72
C ARG A 76 9.22 13.81 -0.41
N VAL A 77 10.41 13.66 0.19
CA VAL A 77 10.58 13.00 1.49
C VAL A 77 9.94 13.83 2.60
N SER A 78 10.20 15.14 2.68
CA SER A 78 9.57 16.05 3.64
C SER A 78 8.05 15.97 3.57
N ASN A 79 7.48 16.05 2.35
CA ASN A 79 6.03 15.91 2.16
C ASN A 79 5.49 14.55 2.61
N ILE A 80 6.26 13.45 2.48
CA ILE A 80 5.84 12.13 2.98
C ILE A 80 5.90 12.07 4.50
N GLU A 81 6.95 12.64 5.11
CA GLU A 81 7.12 12.71 6.57
C GLU A 81 5.99 13.54 7.22
N ASP A 82 5.69 14.72 6.69
CA ASP A 82 4.59 15.57 7.16
C ASP A 82 3.22 14.88 7.05
N ASN A 83 2.95 14.22 5.92
CA ASN A 83 1.72 13.44 5.72
C ASN A 83 1.61 12.25 6.68
N GLU A 84 2.72 11.55 6.96
CA GLU A 84 2.71 10.40 7.87
C GLU A 84 2.53 10.83 9.34
N VAL A 85 3.08 11.98 9.73
CA VAL A 85 2.80 12.60 11.04
C VAL A 85 1.31 12.92 11.15
N SER A 86 0.72 13.62 10.16
CA SER A 86 -0.70 13.98 10.15
C SER A 86 -1.61 12.74 10.20
N ARG A 87 -1.36 11.72 9.38
CA ARG A 87 -2.09 10.44 9.41
C ARG A 87 -1.92 9.70 10.74
N GLY A 88 -0.74 9.78 11.35
CA GLY A 88 -0.47 9.22 12.67
C GLY A 88 -1.26 9.90 13.80
N GLU A 89 -1.63 11.17 13.64
CA GLU A 89 -2.53 11.89 14.55
C GLU A 89 -4.00 11.53 14.30
N GLU A 90 -4.45 11.51 13.04
CA GLU A 90 -5.80 11.07 12.66
C GLU A 90 -6.13 9.66 13.19
N VAL A 91 -5.20 8.71 13.02
CA VAL A 91 -5.37 7.34 13.51
C VAL A 91 -5.52 7.30 15.04
N LYS A 92 -4.80 8.13 15.80
CA LYS A 92 -4.95 8.21 17.25
C LYS A 92 -6.31 8.81 17.65
N GLN A 93 -6.77 9.83 16.94
CA GLN A 93 -8.09 10.44 17.18
C GLN A 93 -9.21 9.44 16.92
N LEU A 94 -9.16 8.73 15.78
CA LEU A 94 -10.13 7.67 15.44
C LEU A 94 -10.11 6.52 16.45
N GLN A 95 -8.94 6.12 16.95
CA GLN A 95 -8.84 5.11 18.02
C GLN A 95 -9.51 5.57 19.32
N GLN A 96 -9.33 6.83 19.72
CA GLN A 96 -9.99 7.40 20.90
C GLN A 96 -11.52 7.50 20.71
N GLU A 97 -11.98 7.87 19.51
CA GLU A 97 -13.41 7.93 19.19
C GLU A 97 -14.05 6.53 19.21
N ILE A 98 -13.39 5.51 18.63
CA ILE A 98 -13.85 4.12 18.68
C ILE A 98 -13.98 3.62 20.12
N LEU A 99 -13.00 3.90 20.99
CA LEU A 99 -13.06 3.52 22.41
C LEU A 99 -14.25 4.20 23.12
N ARG A 100 -14.45 5.50 22.88
CA ARG A 100 -15.59 6.25 23.44
C ARG A 100 -16.93 5.73 22.93
N LEU A 101 -17.04 5.40 21.65
CA LEU A 101 -18.27 4.82 21.06
C LEU A 101 -18.55 3.43 21.64
N HIS A 102 -17.52 2.62 21.88
CA HIS A 102 -17.65 1.31 22.53
C HIS A 102 -18.19 1.45 23.96
N GLU A 103 -17.62 2.35 24.77
CA GLU A 103 -18.10 2.63 26.13
C GLU A 103 -19.56 3.10 26.12
N HIS A 104 -19.94 4.00 25.21
CA HIS A 104 -21.33 4.44 25.06
C HIS A 104 -22.26 3.31 24.63
N GLN A 105 -21.80 2.40 23.75
CA GLN A 105 -22.57 1.24 23.35
C GLN A 105 -22.81 0.29 24.53
N GLU A 106 -21.80 0.01 25.35
CA GLU A 106 -21.93 -0.81 26.56
C GLU A 106 -22.89 -0.17 27.56
N GLN A 107 -22.78 1.14 27.81
CA GLN A 107 -23.71 1.88 28.69
C GLN A 107 -25.16 1.79 28.19
N LEU A 108 -25.40 1.97 26.88
CA LEU A 108 -26.73 1.85 26.28
C LEU A 108 -27.27 0.41 26.31
N GLN A 109 -26.40 -0.60 26.17
CA GLN A 109 -26.79 -2.00 26.30
C GLN A 109 -27.22 -2.33 27.73
N LEU A 110 -26.43 -1.91 28.74
CA LEU A 110 -26.75 -2.06 30.16
C LEU A 110 -28.08 -1.38 30.51
N MET A 111 -28.28 -0.11 30.12
CA MET A 111 -29.56 0.59 30.30
C MET A 111 -30.73 -0.14 29.63
N THR A 112 -30.51 -0.71 28.44
CA THR A 112 -31.55 -1.46 27.72
C THR A 112 -31.89 -2.77 28.43
N GLU A 113 -30.91 -3.46 29.01
CA GLU A 113 -31.12 -4.66 29.82
C GLU A 113 -31.85 -4.34 31.13
N ASP A 114 -31.43 -3.29 31.84
CA ASP A 114 -32.08 -2.77 33.05
C ASP A 114 -33.54 -2.32 32.82
N LEU A 115 -33.90 -1.87 31.61
CA LEU A 115 -35.29 -1.56 31.26
C LEU A 115 -36.10 -2.82 30.86
N LYS A 116 -35.47 -3.80 30.20
CA LYS A 116 -36.12 -5.08 29.82
C LYS A 116 -36.38 -5.98 31.03
N ASN A 117 -35.48 -6.00 32.00
CA ASN A 117 -35.50 -6.89 33.14
C ASN A 117 -36.75 -6.69 34.04
N PRO A 118 -37.16 -5.47 34.45
CA PRO A 118 -38.45 -5.20 35.12
C PRO A 118 -39.66 -5.57 34.25
N SER A 119 -39.60 -5.32 32.94
CA SER A 119 -40.67 -5.68 32.00
C SER A 119 -40.88 -7.21 31.98
N TRP A 120 -39.82 -8.01 32.10
CA TRP A 120 -39.94 -9.47 32.17
C TRP A 120 -40.32 -9.98 33.57
N ARG A 121 -39.84 -9.34 34.65
CA ARG A 121 -40.14 -9.74 36.04
C ARG A 121 -41.63 -9.63 36.40
N HIS A 122 -42.35 -8.67 35.81
CA HIS A 122 -43.78 -8.47 36.06
C HIS A 122 -44.70 -9.23 35.08
N ASN A 123 -44.15 -9.99 34.12
CA ASN A 123 -44.92 -10.71 33.12
C ASN A 123 -44.87 -12.23 33.34
N ILE A 124 -46.00 -12.81 33.73
CA ILE A 124 -46.16 -14.27 33.83
C ILE A 124 -46.28 -14.85 32.41
N ARG A 125 -45.46 -15.86 32.08
CA ARG A 125 -45.48 -16.56 30.79
C ARG A 125 -46.02 -17.97 30.95
N LEU A 126 -47.26 -18.18 30.52
CA LEU A 126 -47.85 -19.52 30.45
C LEU A 126 -47.26 -20.28 29.24
N ARG A 127 -46.93 -21.56 29.41
CA ARG A 127 -46.45 -22.46 28.33
C ARG A 127 -47.28 -23.74 28.32
N GLY A 128 -47.47 -24.32 27.14
CA GLY A 128 -48.27 -25.54 26.97
C GLY A 128 -49.78 -25.32 26.84
N VAL A 129 -50.25 -24.08 26.78
CA VAL A 129 -51.65 -23.75 26.47
C VAL A 129 -51.93 -24.06 24.98
N PRO A 130 -52.94 -24.88 24.65
CA PRO A 130 -53.33 -25.13 23.26
C PRO A 130 -53.84 -23.86 22.58
N GLN A 131 -53.54 -23.69 21.29
CA GLN A 131 -53.96 -22.51 20.54
C GLN A 131 -55.51 -22.42 20.49
N GLY A 132 -56.05 -21.27 20.93
CA GLY A 132 -57.50 -21.05 21.01
C GLY A 132 -58.18 -21.53 22.30
N ALA A 133 -57.45 -22.16 23.24
CA ALA A 133 -58.01 -22.57 24.54
C ALA A 133 -58.45 -21.38 25.42
N GLU A 134 -57.98 -20.18 25.11
CA GLU A 134 -58.31 -18.91 25.80
C GLU A 134 -59.74 -18.41 25.49
N GLY A 135 -60.36 -18.89 24.41
CA GLY A 135 -61.66 -18.41 23.93
C GLY A 135 -61.66 -16.91 23.58
N ASP A 136 -62.81 -16.26 23.71
CA ASP A 136 -62.97 -14.83 23.44
C ASP A 136 -62.46 -13.93 24.59
N ASN A 137 -62.20 -14.49 25.78
CA ASN A 137 -61.77 -13.73 26.96
C ASN A 137 -60.65 -14.43 27.75
N ALA A 138 -59.40 -14.14 27.37
CA ALA A 138 -58.20 -14.66 28.02
C ALA A 138 -58.14 -14.38 29.54
N ARG A 139 -58.79 -13.32 30.04
CA ARG A 139 -58.81 -13.02 31.49
C ARG A 139 -59.59 -14.07 32.28
N GLU A 140 -60.74 -14.50 31.76
CA GLU A 140 -61.56 -15.55 32.38
C GLU A 140 -60.83 -16.89 32.36
N PHE A 141 -60.17 -17.23 31.25
CA PHE A 141 -59.32 -18.41 31.14
C PHE A 141 -58.21 -18.42 32.21
N VAL A 142 -57.47 -17.33 32.38
CA VAL A 142 -56.39 -17.22 33.39
C VAL A 142 -56.94 -17.31 34.81
N THR A 143 -58.09 -16.70 35.11
CA THR A 143 -58.73 -16.81 36.43
C THR A 143 -59.22 -18.24 36.72
N ALA A 144 -59.84 -18.91 35.74
CA ALA A 144 -60.24 -20.31 35.87
C ALA A 144 -59.04 -21.24 36.08
N LEU A 145 -57.93 -20.99 35.36
CA LEU A 145 -56.68 -21.73 35.53
C LEU A 145 -56.16 -21.63 36.97
N PHE A 146 -56.02 -20.43 37.53
CA PHE A 146 -55.53 -20.27 38.91
C PHE A 146 -56.48 -20.88 39.95
N ASN A 147 -57.79 -20.69 39.82
CA ASN A 147 -58.78 -21.30 40.72
C ASN A 147 -58.76 -22.83 40.66
N SER A 148 -58.40 -23.42 39.51
CA SER A 148 -58.25 -24.88 39.36
C SER A 148 -56.95 -25.43 40.00
N LEU A 149 -55.97 -24.57 40.29
CA LEU A 149 -54.68 -24.91 40.87
C LEU A 149 -54.64 -24.73 42.39
N GLU A 150 -55.48 -23.85 42.97
CA GLU A 150 -55.59 -23.66 44.43
C GLU A 150 -55.77 -24.96 45.24
N PRO A 151 -56.62 -25.94 44.86
CA PRO A 151 -56.77 -27.18 45.64
C PRO A 151 -55.57 -28.14 45.56
N LEU A 152 -54.50 -27.78 44.83
CA LEU A 152 -53.28 -28.59 44.71
C LEU A 152 -52.14 -28.19 45.67
N PHE A 153 -52.32 -27.09 46.43
CA PHE A 153 -51.30 -26.51 47.32
C PHE A 153 -51.75 -26.40 48.79
N ALA A 154 -52.82 -27.10 49.17
CA ALA A 154 -53.34 -27.24 50.54
C ALA A 154 -53.19 -28.68 51.04
#